data_AF-A0A7X9KXP7-F1
#
_entry.id   AF-A0A7X9KXP7-F1
#
_cell.length_a   1.000
_cell.length_b   1.000
_cell.length_c   1.000
_cell.angle_alpha   90.00
_cell.angle_beta   90.00
_cell.angle_gamma   90.00
#
_symmetry.space_group_name_H-M   'P 1'
#
loop_
_entity.id
_entity.type
_entity.pdbx_description
1 polymer ?
#
loop_
_entity_poly.entity_id
_entity_poly.type
_entity_poly.pdbx_seq_one_letter_code
_entity_poly.pdbx_strand_id
1 'polypeptide(L)'
;MKIFDAINWGFSVLFDNNIPNPKVDTEYILSYILDIDRFNLYLNKDKLLTENEIKKFEDLINIRKTRKPLQYILKYTNFYGLDFYVDENVLIPRPETEYLCEHAINIIGNKSLKILDLCTGSGAIAITISKQCPNSIVYGSDISEKALNI
;
A
#
# COMPACT_ATOMS: atom_id res chain seq x y z
N MET A 1 10.57 -24.70 -5.12
CA MET A 1 9.33 -24.17 -5.74
C MET A 1 9.73 -23.12 -6.76
N LYS A 2 9.26 -23.18 -8.02
CA LYS A 2 9.50 -22.09 -8.99
C LYS A 2 8.57 -20.91 -8.71
N ILE A 3 8.91 -19.71 -9.20
CA ILE A 3 8.02 -18.53 -9.13
C ILE A 3 6.63 -18.86 -9.68
N PHE A 4 6.54 -19.54 -10.82
CA PHE A 4 5.25 -19.95 -11.39
C PHE A 4 4.44 -20.85 -10.45
N ASP A 5 5.09 -21.83 -9.81
CA ASP A 5 4.43 -22.74 -8.86
C ASP A 5 3.93 -21.98 -7.63
N ALA A 6 4.72 -21.03 -7.13
CA ALA A 6 4.37 -20.19 -6.00
C ALA A 6 3.14 -19.33 -6.28
N ILE A 7 3.08 -18.70 -7.47
CA ILE A 7 1.92 -17.90 -7.89
C ILE A 7 0.65 -18.77 -7.97
N ASN A 8 0.73 -19.97 -8.55
CA ASN A 8 -0.42 -20.87 -8.65
C ASN A 8 -0.89 -21.39 -7.28
N TRP A 9 0.05 -21.72 -6.40
CA TRP A 9 -0.27 -22.14 -5.04
C TRP A 9 -0.93 -21.01 -4.25
N GLY A 10 -0.33 -19.81 -4.23
CA GLY A 10 -0.87 -18.65 -3.51
C GLY A 10 -2.25 -18.24 -4.05
N PHE A 11 -2.42 -18.25 -5.38
CA PHE A 11 -3.73 -18.03 -6.01
C PHE A 11 -4.77 -19.01 -5.48
N SER A 12 -4.46 -20.31 -5.48
CA SER A 12 -5.41 -21.35 -5.05
C SER A 12 -5.82 -21.14 -3.58
N VAL A 13 -4.85 -20.92 -2.69
CA VAL A 13 -5.12 -20.68 -1.26
C VAL A 13 -6.01 -19.46 -1.05
N LEU A 14 -5.71 -18.34 -1.72
CA LEU A 14 -6.49 -17.10 -1.55
C LEU A 14 -7.87 -17.19 -2.22
N PHE A 15 -7.97 -17.88 -3.36
CA PHE A 15 -9.23 -18.11 -4.07
C PHE A 15 -10.20 -18.94 -3.21
N ASP A 16 -9.74 -20.05 -2.65
CA ASP A 16 -10.54 -20.93 -1.78
C ASP A 16 -11.03 -20.21 -0.51
N ASN A 17 -10.32 -19.17 -0.07
CA ASN A 17 -10.68 -18.33 1.07
C ASN A 17 -11.49 -17.06 0.68
N ASN A 18 -12.02 -17.00 -0.54
CA ASN A 18 -12.84 -15.90 -1.05
C ASN A 18 -12.17 -14.53 -0.91
N ILE A 19 -10.87 -14.46 -1.22
CA ILE A 19 -10.17 -13.19 -1.38
C ILE A 19 -10.54 -12.57 -2.74
N PRO A 20 -10.91 -11.28 -2.83
CA PRO A 20 -11.42 -10.68 -4.07
C PRO A 20 -10.45 -10.72 -5.26
N ASN A 21 -9.16 -10.48 -5.03
CA ASN A 21 -8.14 -10.39 -6.08
C ASN A 21 -6.98 -11.35 -5.80
N PRO A 22 -7.22 -12.67 -5.76
CA PRO A 22 -6.28 -13.63 -5.20
C PRO A 22 -4.96 -13.69 -5.98
N LYS A 23 -5.02 -13.59 -7.31
CA LYS A 23 -3.82 -13.59 -8.17
C LYS A 23 -2.97 -12.34 -7.95
N VAL A 24 -3.61 -11.17 -7.95
CA VAL A 24 -2.94 -9.87 -7.78
C VAL A 24 -2.30 -9.80 -6.39
N ASP A 25 -3.02 -10.18 -5.35
CA ASP A 25 -2.50 -10.19 -3.98
C ASP A 25 -1.29 -11.13 -3.85
N THR A 26 -1.36 -12.31 -4.48
CA THR A 26 -0.26 -13.28 -4.51
C THR A 26 0.99 -12.70 -5.18
N GLU A 27 0.82 -12.08 -6.35
CA GLU A 27 1.93 -11.46 -7.07
C GLU A 27 2.57 -10.32 -6.26
N TYR A 28 1.77 -9.46 -5.64
CA TYR A 28 2.30 -8.39 -4.80
C TYR A 28 3.10 -8.92 -3.61
N ILE A 29 2.61 -9.97 -2.93
CA ILE A 29 3.33 -10.60 -1.82
C ILE A 29 4.66 -11.19 -2.31
N LEU A 30 4.65 -11.90 -3.44
CA LEU A 30 5.87 -12.50 -3.96
C LEU A 30 6.88 -11.44 -4.46
N SER A 31 6.40 -10.40 -5.15
CA SER A 31 7.19 -9.24 -5.54
C SER A 31 7.85 -8.56 -4.34
N TYR A 32 7.10 -8.38 -3.25
CA TYR A 32 7.61 -7.79 -2.01
C TYR A 32 8.74 -8.62 -1.38
N ILE A 33 8.61 -9.96 -1.39
CA ILE A 33 9.64 -10.85 -0.82
C ILE A 33 10.93 -10.85 -1.66
N LEU A 34 10.78 -10.79 -2.99
CA LEU A 34 11.88 -10.86 -3.94
C LEU A 34 12.50 -9.51 -4.27
N ASP A 35 11.90 -8.41 -3.80
CA ASP A 35 12.27 -7.03 -4.12
C ASP A 35 12.34 -6.78 -5.64
N ILE A 36 11.30 -7.24 -6.36
CA ILE A 36 11.15 -7.02 -7.81
C ILE A 36 9.72 -6.65 -8.15
N ASP A 37 9.52 -5.92 -9.24
CA ASP A 37 8.19 -5.64 -9.75
C ASP A 37 7.47 -6.91 -10.26
N ARG A 38 6.15 -6.81 -10.43
CA ARG A 38 5.33 -7.95 -10.88
C ARG A 38 5.66 -8.41 -12.30
N PHE A 39 6.14 -7.52 -13.17
CA PHE A 39 6.52 -7.87 -14.54
C PHE A 39 7.73 -8.81 -14.54
N ASN A 40 8.70 -8.55 -13.68
CA ASN A 40 9.88 -9.38 -13.49
C ASN A 40 9.56 -10.76 -12.90
N LEU A 41 8.44 -10.96 -12.19
CA LEU A 41 7.98 -12.30 -11.81
C LEU A 41 7.73 -13.18 -13.05
N TYR A 42 7.12 -12.62 -14.08
CA TYR A 42 6.78 -13.34 -15.31
C TYR A 42 8.00 -13.64 -16.18
N LEU A 43 8.95 -12.69 -16.26
CA LEU A 43 10.23 -12.92 -16.92
C LEU A 43 11.04 -14.04 -16.26
N ASN A 44 10.94 -14.15 -14.94
CA ASN A 44 11.69 -15.10 -14.13
C ASN A 44 10.84 -16.30 -13.67
N LYS A 45 9.76 -16.65 -14.38
CA LYS A 45 8.78 -17.67 -13.94
C LYS A 45 9.40 -19.02 -13.54
N ASP A 46 10.54 -19.38 -14.14
CA ASP A 46 11.26 -20.63 -13.92
C ASP A 46 12.34 -20.54 -12.82
N LYS A 47 12.62 -19.34 -12.28
CA LYS A 47 13.55 -19.13 -11.16
C LYS A 47 13.06 -19.90 -9.93
N LEU A 48 13.99 -20.61 -9.30
CA LEU A 48 13.74 -21.30 -8.03
C LEU A 48 13.79 -20.30 -6.87
N LEU A 49 12.80 -20.40 -5.98
CA LEU A 49 12.80 -19.74 -4.69
C LEU A 49 13.68 -20.52 -3.70
N THR A 50 14.38 -19.77 -2.85
CA THR A 50 15.07 -20.31 -1.67
C THR A 50 14.07 -20.77 -0.62
N GLU A 51 14.49 -21.66 0.28
CA GLU A 51 13.63 -22.13 1.38
C GLU A 51 13.11 -21.00 2.27
N ASN A 52 13.94 -19.97 2.50
CA ASN A 52 13.56 -18.79 3.27
C ASN A 52 12.50 -17.94 2.55
N GLU A 53 12.63 -17.75 1.23
CA GLU A 53 11.61 -17.04 0.42
C GLU A 53 10.30 -17.81 0.39
N ILE A 54 10.35 -19.14 0.24
CA ILE A 54 9.16 -20.01 0.28
C ILE A 54 8.46 -19.85 1.63
N LYS A 55 9.19 -19.98 2.74
CA LYS A 55 8.62 -19.86 4.08
C LYS A 55 7.97 -18.50 4.30
N LYS A 56 8.67 -17.40 3.97
CA LYS A 56 8.11 -16.05 4.07
C LYS A 56 6.85 -15.89 3.22
N PHE A 57 6.85 -16.44 2.01
CA PHE A 57 5.72 -16.36 1.09
C PHE A 57 4.51 -17.10 1.64
N GLU A 58 4.69 -18.33 2.13
CA GLU A 58 3.65 -19.11 2.77
C GLU A 58 3.08 -18.39 4.01
N ASP A 59 3.95 -17.82 4.86
CA ASP A 59 3.55 -17.05 6.04
C ASP A 59 2.68 -15.84 5.66
N LEU A 60 3.09 -15.05 4.67
CA LEU A 60 2.34 -13.87 4.25
C LEU A 60 1.01 -14.23 3.55
N ILE A 61 0.97 -15.31 2.76
CA ILE A 61 -0.28 -15.84 2.19
C ILE A 61 -1.22 -16.33 3.30
N ASN A 62 -0.67 -16.97 4.34
CA ASN A 62 -1.43 -17.42 5.51
C ASN A 62 -1.94 -16.27 6.39
N ILE A 63 -1.31 -15.11 6.36
CA ILE A 63 -1.87 -13.89 6.95
C ILE A 63 -2.94 -13.32 6.02
N ARG A 64 -2.69 -13.26 4.71
CA ARG A 64 -3.62 -12.68 3.75
C ARG A 64 -4.96 -13.42 3.70
N LYS A 65 -4.96 -14.75 3.82
CA LYS A 65 -6.17 -15.60 3.86
C LYS A 65 -7.11 -15.23 5.01
N THR A 66 -6.61 -14.63 6.11
CA THR A 66 -7.45 -14.18 7.24
C THR A 66 -8.18 -12.86 6.93
N ARG A 67 -8.15 -12.41 5.68
CA ARG A 67 -8.68 -11.13 5.21
C ARG A 67 -7.97 -9.89 5.75
N LYS A 68 -6.76 -10.04 6.33
CA LYS A 68 -5.92 -8.87 6.64
C LYS A 68 -5.65 -8.10 5.34
N PRO A 69 -5.87 -6.77 5.29
CA PRO A 69 -5.60 -5.97 4.09
C PRO A 69 -4.17 -6.15 3.59
N LEU A 70 -4.02 -6.28 2.27
CA LEU A 70 -2.72 -6.47 1.63
C LEU A 70 -1.74 -5.34 2.00
N GLN A 71 -2.21 -4.09 2.00
CA GLN A 71 -1.40 -2.92 2.30
C GLN A 71 -0.80 -2.97 3.71
N TYR A 72 -1.51 -3.52 4.70
CA TYR A 72 -0.96 -3.71 6.05
C TYR A 72 0.02 -4.88 6.16
N ILE A 73 -0.06 -5.84 5.24
CA ILE A 73 0.93 -6.92 5.13
C ILE A 73 2.22 -6.38 4.51
N LEU A 74 2.08 -5.60 3.43
CA LEU A 74 3.21 -5.00 2.70
C LEU A 74 3.76 -3.75 3.38
N LYS A 75 3.00 -3.18 4.33
CA LYS A 75 3.29 -1.94 5.06
C LYS A 75 3.35 -0.69 4.18
N TYR A 76 2.72 -0.72 3.01
CA TYR A 76 2.62 0.46 2.15
C TYR A 76 1.36 0.47 1.29
N THR A 77 1.05 1.67 0.79
CA THR A 77 0.06 1.89 -0.27
C THR A 77 0.46 3.10 -1.11
N ASN A 78 0.08 3.09 -2.38
CA ASN A 78 0.24 4.26 -3.24
C ASN A 78 -0.97 5.18 -3.09
N PHE A 79 -0.73 6.48 -3.04
CA PHE A 79 -1.75 7.52 -3.03
C PHE A 79 -1.19 8.76 -3.72
N TYR A 80 -1.88 9.25 -4.76
CA TYR A 80 -1.48 10.40 -5.56
C TYR A 80 -0.06 10.26 -6.15
N GLY A 81 0.32 9.04 -6.54
CA GLY A 81 1.66 8.74 -7.07
C GLY A 81 2.78 8.73 -6.01
N LEU A 82 2.44 8.80 -4.73
CA LEU A 82 3.37 8.71 -3.61
C LEU A 82 3.15 7.43 -2.83
N ASP A 83 4.22 6.82 -2.33
CA ASP A 83 4.13 5.67 -1.43
C ASP A 83 4.06 6.14 0.02
N PHE A 84 3.07 5.63 0.75
CA PHE A 84 2.83 5.90 2.17
C PHE A 84 2.98 4.62 2.96
N TYR A 85 3.69 4.69 4.10
CA TYR A 85 3.65 3.62 5.09
C TYR A 85 2.24 3.54 5.69
N VAL A 86 1.71 2.33 5.83
CA VAL A 86 0.43 2.10 6.48
C VAL A 86 0.45 0.83 7.32
N ASP A 87 -0.24 0.89 8.46
CA ASP A 87 -0.52 -0.28 9.29
C ASP A 87 -1.88 -0.15 9.98
N GLU A 88 -2.19 -1.09 10.87
CA GLU A 88 -3.44 -1.16 11.62
C GLU A 88 -3.81 0.11 12.42
N ASN A 89 -2.89 1.06 12.58
CA ASN A 89 -3.14 2.31 13.30
C ASN A 89 -3.74 3.42 12.43
N VAL A 90 -3.78 3.25 11.11
CA VAL A 90 -4.27 4.27 10.16
C VAL A 90 -5.19 3.67 9.11
N LEU A 91 -6.14 4.46 8.62
CA LEU A 91 -6.95 4.07 7.47
C LEU A 91 -6.06 3.98 6.22
N ILE A 92 -6.18 2.90 5.45
CA ILE A 92 -5.54 2.81 4.12
C ILE A 92 -6.15 3.90 3.22
N PRO A 93 -5.35 4.86 2.72
CA PRO A 93 -5.79 5.88 1.76
C PRO A 93 -6.54 5.25 0.59
N ARG A 94 -7.68 5.87 0.24
CA ARG A 94 -8.56 5.40 -0.82
C ARG A 94 -8.32 6.20 -2.09
N PRO A 95 -8.37 5.58 -3.28
CA PRO A 95 -8.25 6.30 -4.55
C PRO A 95 -9.24 7.47 -4.66
N GLU A 96 -10.45 7.32 -4.14
CA GLU A 96 -11.47 8.36 -4.16
C GLU A 96 -11.06 9.61 -3.35
N THR A 97 -10.19 9.46 -2.35
CA THR A 97 -9.65 10.58 -1.57
C THR A 97 -8.67 11.43 -2.40
N GLU A 98 -8.14 10.92 -3.52
CA GLU A 98 -7.28 11.71 -4.41
C GLU A 98 -8.05 12.88 -5.05
N TYR A 99 -9.35 12.72 -5.32
CA TYR A 99 -10.19 13.80 -5.85
C TYR A 99 -10.32 14.98 -4.88
N LEU A 100 -10.26 14.72 -3.56
CA LEU A 100 -10.25 15.77 -2.54
C LEU A 100 -8.95 16.56 -2.61
N CYS A 101 -7.81 15.86 -2.72
CA CYS A 101 -6.51 16.50 -2.90
C CYS A 101 -6.49 17.36 -4.17
N GLU A 102 -6.96 16.82 -5.30
CA GLU A 102 -7.02 17.55 -6.57
C GLU A 102 -7.84 18.85 -6.46
N HIS A 103 -9.04 18.77 -5.85
CA HIS A 103 -9.87 19.96 -5.61
C HIS A 103 -9.18 20.97 -4.69
N ALA A 104 -8.58 20.50 -3.60
CA ALA A 104 -7.86 21.38 -2.68
C ALA A 104 -6.70 22.09 -3.37
N ILE A 105 -5.88 21.35 -4.12
CA ILE A 105 -4.73 21.88 -4.88
C ILE A 105 -5.20 22.95 -5.87
N ASN A 106 -6.29 22.72 -6.60
CA ASN A 106 -6.85 23.69 -7.54
C ASN A 106 -7.33 24.99 -6.84
N ILE A 107 -7.94 24.86 -5.65
CA ILE A 107 -8.37 26.02 -4.85
C ILE A 107 -7.16 26.80 -4.31
N ILE A 108 -6.13 26.10 -3.85
CA ILE A 108 -4.91 26.70 -3.31
C ILE A 108 -4.15 27.43 -4.42
N GLY A 109 -3.92 26.76 -5.56
CA GLY A 109 -3.13 27.30 -6.67
C GLY A 109 -1.75 27.76 -6.20
N ASN A 110 -1.37 28.99 -6.56
CA ASN A 110 -0.09 29.59 -6.17
C ASN A 110 -0.12 30.37 -4.83
N LYS A 111 -1.22 30.31 -4.09
CA LYS A 111 -1.36 31.04 -2.81
C LYS A 111 -0.43 30.45 -1.75
N SER A 112 -0.05 31.30 -0.80
CA SER A 112 0.61 30.86 0.44
C SER A 112 -0.43 30.83 1.56
N LEU A 113 -0.90 29.63 1.90
CA LEU A 113 -1.94 29.41 2.90
C LEU A 113 -1.41 28.59 4.07
N LYS A 114 -2.11 28.68 5.20
CA LYS A 114 -2.00 27.72 6.30
C LYS A 114 -3.19 26.77 6.21
N ILE A 115 -2.92 25.49 6.04
CA ILE A 115 -3.93 24.46 5.77
C ILE A 115 -3.93 23.47 6.92
N LEU A 116 -5.10 23.03 7.37
CA LEU A 116 -5.26 21.99 8.36
C LEU A 116 -5.95 20.79 7.73
N ASP A 117 -5.28 19.64 7.78
CA ASP A 117 -5.84 18.32 7.51
C ASP A 117 -6.25 17.67 8.84
N LEU A 118 -7.56 17.62 9.08
CA LEU A 118 -8.14 17.11 10.32
C LEU A 118 -8.40 15.61 10.19
N CYS A 119 -7.97 14.82 11.18
CA CYS A 119 -7.95 13.36 11.14
C CYS A 119 -7.00 12.84 10.04
N THR A 120 -5.76 13.34 10.06
CA THR A 120 -4.77 13.15 8.99
C THR A 120 -4.38 11.68 8.77
N GLY A 121 -4.59 10.79 9.76
CA GLY A 121 -4.31 9.36 9.64
C GLY A 121 -2.86 9.11 9.22
N SER A 122 -2.67 8.48 8.06
CA SER A 122 -1.32 8.23 7.49
C SER A 122 -0.65 9.48 6.90
N GLY A 123 -1.23 10.67 7.09
CA GLY A 123 -0.75 11.91 6.49
C GLY A 123 -1.00 12.05 4.99
N ALA A 124 -1.78 11.14 4.39
CA ALA A 124 -1.89 11.03 2.93
C ALA A 124 -2.33 12.35 2.26
N ILE A 125 -3.35 13.01 2.81
CA ILE A 125 -3.81 14.31 2.30
C ILE A 125 -2.79 15.41 2.62
N ALA A 126 -2.41 15.56 3.90
CA ALA A 126 -1.48 16.61 4.33
C ALA A 126 -0.17 16.63 3.53
N ILE A 127 0.48 15.47 3.41
CA ILE A 127 1.76 15.32 2.71
C ILE A 127 1.60 15.57 1.21
N THR A 128 0.51 15.06 0.61
CA THR A 128 0.22 15.28 -0.82
C THR A 128 0.05 16.76 -1.11
N ILE A 129 -0.79 17.46 -0.35
CA ILE A 129 -1.00 18.90 -0.52
C ILE A 129 0.29 19.66 -0.27
N SER A 130 1.08 19.30 0.75
CA SER A 130 2.36 19.97 1.04
C SER A 130 3.36 19.83 -0.11
N LYS A 131 3.39 18.69 -0.81
CA LYS A 131 4.27 18.48 -1.97
C LYS A 131 3.78 19.23 -3.22
N GLN A 132 2.47 19.30 -3.43
CA GLN A 132 1.89 19.93 -4.62
C GLN A 132 1.76 21.45 -4.49
N CYS A 133 1.69 21.98 -3.26
CA CYS A 133 1.54 23.40 -2.97
C CYS A 133 2.70 23.90 -2.08
N PRO A 134 3.94 23.98 -2.59
CA PRO A 134 5.15 24.21 -1.78
C PRO A 134 5.21 25.59 -1.10
N ASN A 135 4.40 26.56 -1.55
CA ASN A 135 4.30 27.88 -0.94
C ASN A 135 3.38 27.90 0.30
N SER A 136 2.64 26.83 0.55
CA SER A 136 1.72 26.70 1.69
C SER A 136 2.31 25.86 2.81
N ILE A 137 1.85 26.09 4.03
CA ILE A 137 2.19 25.27 5.20
C ILE A 137 0.97 24.40 5.52
N VAL A 138 1.18 23.08 5.58
CA VAL A 138 0.13 22.12 5.90
C VAL A 138 0.38 21.52 7.27
N TYR A 139 -0.64 21.56 8.12
CA TYR A 139 -0.66 20.93 9.43
C TYR A 139 -1.56 19.70 9.34
N GLY A 140 -1.07 18.55 9.79
CA GLY A 140 -1.89 17.36 10.02
C GLY A 140 -2.23 17.25 11.51
N SER A 141 -3.47 16.92 11.85
CA SER A 141 -3.84 16.59 13.22
C SER A 141 -4.67 15.31 13.26
N ASP A 142 -4.51 14.53 14.33
CA ASP A 142 -5.29 13.33 14.57
C ASP A 142 -5.51 13.18 16.08
N ILE A 143 -6.63 12.57 16.46
CA ILE A 143 -6.89 12.21 17.86
C ILE A 143 -6.06 10.99 18.29
N SER A 144 -5.67 10.14 17.31
CA SER A 144 -4.87 8.96 17.52
C SER A 144 -3.38 9.32 17.56
N GLU A 145 -2.78 9.24 18.74
CA GLU A 145 -1.32 9.36 18.88
C GLU A 145 -0.58 8.29 18.05
N LYS A 146 -1.19 7.11 17.85
CA LYS A 146 -0.61 6.07 16.99
C LYS A 146 -0.59 6.46 15.52
N ALA A 147 -1.59 7.22 15.05
CA ALA A 147 -1.60 7.74 13.69
C ALA A 147 -0.52 8.82 13.50
N LEU A 148 -0.30 9.68 14.51
CA LEU A 148 0.74 10.71 14.47
C LEU A 148 2.18 10.16 14.55
N ASN A 149 2.35 8.89 14.90
CA ASN A 149 3.63 8.18 14.92
C ASN A 149 3.89 7.36 13.64
N ILE A 150 2.98 7.43 12.65
CA ILE A 150 3.19 6.90 11.30
C ILE A 150 3.97 7.91 10.46
#